data_AF-A0A672RG56-F1
#
_entry.id   AF-A0A672RG56-F1
#
_cell.length_a   1.000
_cell.length_b   1.000
_cell.length_c   1.000
_cell.angle_alpha   90.00
_cell.angle_beta   90.00
_cell.angle_gamma   90.00
#
_symmetry.space_group_name_H-M   'P 1'
#
loop_
_entity.id
_entity.type
_entity.pdbx_description
1 polymer ?
#
loop_
_entity_poly.entity_id
_entity_poly.type
_entity_poly.pdbx_seq_one_letter_code
_entity_poly.pdbx_strand_id
1 'polypeptide(L)'
;MAFSFNFDIPLRTEETNDKENKDDKAKCVDLKCSEASATVSKKIKDAVEHQLLLDPLSHIENWMPETITIGALPPLLCLNESVFEKTAPEREDSEEILAKTLTQNSDLISGVYEGGLKIWECTYDLLEYIDDAGETFAGKRVLDLGCGAGLLGILALKRGATKVDFQDYNSTVIEQLTVPNVFLNCEEDDENKEKSSRPPSKRKAPLNASEKLLDRCGFFSGDWNSFLRLMQNKTPLPKYDIIFTSETIYNTDYYSSLHNVFCDLLDENGIVYLATKSHYFGVGGGLHLFEKFVERNNVFQIRYLKDVEQGLKRHVVSLTFKK
;
A
#
# COMPACT_ATOMS: atom_id res chain seq x y z
N MET A 1 8.86 -10.74 11.24
CA MET A 1 7.68 -11.64 11.26
C MET A 1 7.58 -12.29 9.89
N ALA A 2 7.17 -13.56 9.79
CA ALA A 2 6.97 -14.20 8.48
C ALA A 2 5.61 -13.78 7.90
N PHE A 3 5.56 -13.40 6.63
CA PHE A 3 4.30 -13.11 5.93
C PHE A 3 3.67 -14.41 5.43
N SER A 4 2.35 -14.54 5.56
CA SER A 4 1.60 -15.72 5.12
C SER A 4 0.76 -15.39 3.91
N PHE A 5 0.98 -16.11 2.81
CA PHE A 5 0.13 -16.05 1.63
C PHE A 5 -0.55 -17.40 1.44
N ASN A 6 -1.85 -17.49 1.71
CA ASN A 6 -2.64 -18.68 1.40
C ASN A 6 -3.30 -18.52 0.04
N PHE A 7 -2.70 -19.14 -0.97
CA PHE A 7 -3.31 -19.28 -2.29
C PHE A 7 -3.75 -20.72 -2.50
N ASP A 8 -5.01 -20.90 -2.89
CA ASP A 8 -5.48 -22.17 -3.44
C ASP A 8 -4.83 -22.37 -4.80
N ILE A 9 -3.71 -23.09 -4.84
CA ILE A 9 -3.13 -23.58 -6.09
C ILE A 9 -3.87 -24.86 -6.44
N PRO A 10 -4.59 -24.94 -7.59
CA PRO A 10 -5.16 -26.20 -8.04
C PRO A 10 -4.02 -27.15 -8.38
N LEU A 11 -3.70 -28.09 -7.48
CA LEU A 11 -2.81 -29.21 -7.78
C LEU A 11 -3.51 -30.10 -8.80
N ARG A 12 -3.08 -30.04 -10.06
CA ARG A 12 -3.37 -31.11 -11.03
C ARG A 12 -2.49 -32.30 -10.69
N THR A 13 -3.00 -33.21 -9.86
CA THR A 13 -2.46 -34.57 -9.76
C THR A 13 -2.92 -35.35 -10.98
N GLU A 14 -2.09 -35.41 -12.03
CA GLU A 14 -2.22 -36.47 -13.02
C GLU A 14 -1.57 -37.74 -12.44
N GLU A 15 -2.42 -38.68 -12.00
CA GLU A 15 -2.00 -40.05 -11.70
C GLU A 15 -1.65 -40.76 -13.01
N THR A 16 -0.37 -40.81 -13.37
CA THR A 16 0.11 -41.69 -14.44
C THR A 16 0.42 -43.07 -13.86
N ASN A 17 -0.40 -44.05 -14.23
CA ASN A 17 -0.15 -45.47 -14.01
C ASN A 17 1.14 -45.90 -14.72
N ASP A 18 2.19 -46.21 -13.95
CA ASP A 18 3.41 -46.82 -14.47
C ASP A 18 3.15 -48.27 -14.91
N LYS A 19 3.29 -48.52 -16.22
CA LYS A 19 3.66 -49.84 -16.74
C LYS A 19 4.88 -49.67 -17.64
N GLU A 20 5.95 -50.33 -17.22
CA GLU A 20 7.24 -50.45 -17.90
C GLU A 20 7.09 -50.89 -19.36
N ASN A 21 7.84 -50.25 -20.26
CA ASN A 21 8.56 -50.95 -21.32
C ASN A 21 9.71 -50.08 -21.88
N LYS A 22 10.79 -50.80 -22.21
CA LYS A 22 12.13 -50.33 -22.61
C LYS A 22 12.20 -49.74 -24.03
N ASP A 23 13.31 -49.03 -24.23
CA ASP A 23 14.07 -48.76 -25.46
C ASP A 23 13.85 -47.43 -26.23
N ASP A 24 14.89 -46.60 -26.11
CA ASP A 24 15.65 -45.90 -27.15
C ASP A 24 15.08 -44.73 -27.99
N LYS A 25 15.91 -43.68 -27.99
CA LYS A 25 16.16 -42.60 -28.97
C LYS A 25 15.36 -41.30 -28.90
N ALA A 26 16.16 -40.24 -28.81
CA ALA A 26 15.86 -38.83 -28.88
C ALA A 26 14.87 -38.43 -29.98
N LYS A 27 13.93 -37.56 -29.61
CA LYS A 27 13.37 -36.52 -30.48
C LYS A 27 12.89 -35.33 -29.64
N CYS A 28 13.35 -34.15 -30.05
CA CYS A 28 12.84 -32.85 -29.65
C CYS A 28 11.33 -32.78 -29.94
N VAL A 29 10.52 -32.35 -28.96
CA VAL A 29 9.09 -32.07 -29.18
C VAL A 29 8.78 -30.72 -28.55
N ASP A 30 8.48 -29.76 -29.42
CA ASP A 30 7.93 -28.44 -29.10
C ASP A 30 6.69 -28.58 -28.22
N LEU A 31 6.76 -28.08 -26.99
CA LEU A 31 5.61 -27.89 -26.12
C LEU A 31 4.87 -26.62 -26.54
N LYS A 32 3.94 -26.77 -27.48
CA LYS A 32 2.82 -25.83 -27.64
C LYS A 32 1.97 -25.90 -26.38
N CYS A 33 2.06 -24.88 -25.54
CA CYS A 33 1.13 -24.70 -24.42
C CYS A 33 -0.18 -24.15 -24.98
N SER A 34 -1.21 -24.99 -24.98
CA SER A 34 -2.58 -24.61 -25.33
C SER A 34 -3.17 -23.70 -24.25
N GLU A 35 -3.53 -22.49 -24.64
CA GLU A 35 -4.32 -21.56 -23.84
C GLU A 35 -5.68 -22.18 -23.51
N ALA A 36 -5.88 -22.50 -22.24
CA ALA A 36 -7.21 -22.62 -21.66
C ALA A 36 -7.20 -21.87 -20.33
N SER A 37 -7.21 -20.54 -20.43
CA SER A 37 -7.42 -19.65 -19.29
C SER A 37 -8.86 -19.81 -18.82
N ALA A 38 -9.06 -20.57 -17.74
CA ALA A 38 -10.29 -20.51 -16.98
C ALA A 38 -10.40 -19.10 -16.36
N THR A 39 -11.16 -18.24 -17.03
CA THR A 39 -11.40 -16.86 -16.61
C THR A 39 -12.33 -16.90 -15.39
N VAL A 40 -11.76 -16.93 -14.20
CA VAL A 40 -12.48 -16.53 -12.99
C VAL A 40 -12.77 -15.05 -13.16
N SER A 41 -14.04 -14.69 -13.31
CA SER A 41 -14.47 -13.30 -13.39
C SER A 41 -14.09 -12.58 -12.09
N LYS A 42 -12.94 -11.88 -12.10
CA LYS A 42 -12.46 -11.06 -10.97
C LYS A 42 -13.51 -9.98 -10.73
N LYS A 43 -14.22 -10.06 -9.59
CA LYS A 43 -15.20 -9.05 -9.19
C LYS A 43 -14.44 -7.76 -8.91
N ILE A 44 -14.49 -6.80 -9.84
CA ILE A 44 -13.83 -5.50 -9.68
C ILE A 44 -14.56 -4.75 -8.56
N LYS A 45 -13.81 -4.22 -7.59
CA LYS A 45 -14.36 -3.41 -6.51
C LYS A 45 -14.40 -1.95 -6.94
N ASP A 46 -15.59 -1.36 -6.93
CA ASP A 46 -15.76 0.05 -7.28
C ASP A 46 -15.07 0.96 -6.26
N ALA A 47 -14.47 2.03 -6.76
CA ALA A 47 -13.79 2.98 -5.92
C ALA A 47 -14.75 4.00 -5.30
N VAL A 48 -14.48 4.33 -4.04
CA VAL A 48 -15.26 5.29 -3.26
C VAL A 48 -14.34 6.29 -2.60
N GLU A 49 -14.81 7.53 -2.51
CA GLU A 49 -14.20 8.57 -1.69
C GLU A 49 -14.90 8.59 -0.33
N HIS A 50 -14.12 8.40 0.72
CA HIS A 50 -14.62 8.32 2.09
C HIS A 50 -14.84 9.71 2.64
N GLN A 51 -16.09 10.00 3.01
CA GLN A 51 -16.43 11.21 3.75
C GLN A 51 -16.19 10.96 5.24
N LEU A 52 -15.24 11.67 5.82
CA LEU A 52 -14.96 11.54 7.24
C LEU A 52 -16.06 12.20 8.04
N LEU A 53 -16.76 11.40 8.85
CA LEU A 53 -17.64 11.93 9.88
C LEU A 53 -16.77 12.59 10.95
N LEU A 54 -17.16 13.78 11.42
CA LEU A 54 -16.41 14.65 12.35
C LEU A 54 -16.09 14.03 13.72
N ASP A 55 -16.52 12.80 14.00
CA ASP A 55 -16.23 12.12 15.25
C ASP A 55 -15.66 10.69 15.09
N PRO A 56 -14.52 10.49 14.41
CA PRO A 56 -13.75 9.24 14.51
C PRO A 56 -13.21 9.04 15.94
N LEU A 57 -13.29 10.10 16.76
CA LEU A 57 -12.75 10.22 18.10
C LEU A 57 -13.68 9.61 19.16
N SER A 58 -14.95 9.34 18.84
CA SER A 58 -15.89 8.63 19.72
C SER A 58 -15.40 7.25 20.17
N HIS A 59 -14.48 6.64 19.42
CA HIS A 59 -13.86 5.35 19.74
C HIS A 59 -12.35 5.42 20.09
N ILE A 60 -11.79 6.63 20.28
CA ILE A 60 -10.35 6.83 20.60
C ILE A 60 -9.92 6.10 21.86
N GLU A 61 -10.82 5.88 22.81
CA GLU A 61 -10.47 5.27 24.10
C GLU A 61 -9.87 3.86 23.95
N ASN A 62 -10.14 3.20 22.83
CA ASN A 62 -9.61 1.88 22.49
C ASN A 62 -8.37 1.92 21.57
N TRP A 63 -7.91 3.10 21.16
CA TRP A 63 -6.73 3.22 20.31
C TRP A 63 -5.47 3.05 21.16
N MET A 64 -4.73 1.99 20.89
CA MET A 64 -3.40 1.77 21.45
C MET A 64 -2.36 2.09 20.39
N PRO A 65 -1.86 3.34 20.33
CA PRO A 65 -0.82 3.70 19.39
C PRO A 65 0.53 3.11 19.82
N GLU A 66 1.31 2.71 18.84
CA GLU A 66 2.75 2.50 18.94
C GLU A 66 3.49 3.62 18.21
N THR A 67 4.74 3.87 18.62
CA THR A 67 5.59 4.88 18.00
C THR A 67 6.64 4.19 17.16
N ILE A 68 6.65 4.50 15.86
CA ILE A 68 7.69 4.12 14.93
C ILE A 68 8.71 5.26 14.87
N THR A 69 9.97 4.91 15.15
CA THR A 69 11.11 5.82 15.10
C THR A 69 12.12 5.30 14.09
N ILE A 70 12.44 6.12 13.09
CA ILE A 70 13.38 5.78 12.02
C ILE A 70 14.36 6.95 11.88
N GLY A 71 15.63 6.70 12.19
CA GLY A 71 16.70 7.69 12.09
C GLY A 71 16.34 9.05 12.67
N ALA A 72 16.39 10.10 11.84
CA ALA A 72 16.07 11.48 12.19
C ALA A 72 14.65 11.92 11.80
N LEU A 73 13.80 11.00 11.34
CA LEU A 73 12.41 11.30 11.02
C LEU A 73 11.62 11.75 12.25
N PRO A 74 10.60 12.61 12.08
CA PRO A 74 9.64 12.84 13.13
C PRO A 74 8.96 11.51 13.53
N PRO A 75 8.68 11.27 14.82
CA PRO A 75 8.02 10.05 15.25
C PRO A 75 6.68 9.85 14.54
N LEU A 76 6.45 8.64 14.05
CA LEU A 76 5.19 8.24 13.41
C LEU A 76 4.38 7.41 14.39
N LEU A 77 3.12 7.78 14.60
CA LEU A 77 2.20 7.02 15.44
C LEU A 77 1.34 6.11 14.55
N CYS A 78 1.17 4.85 14.93
CA CYS A 78 0.22 3.97 14.28
C CYS A 78 -0.49 3.10 15.31
N LEU A 79 -1.69 2.62 15.00
CA LEU A 79 -2.35 1.63 15.83
C LEU A 79 -1.49 0.38 15.92
N ASN A 80 -1.29 -0.11 17.14
CA ASN A 80 -0.54 -1.33 17.38
C ASN A 80 -1.24 -2.52 16.70
N GLU A 81 -0.52 -3.20 15.81
CA GLU A 81 -1.03 -4.32 15.00
C GLU A 81 -1.67 -5.40 15.87
N SER A 82 -1.01 -5.84 16.94
CA SER A 82 -1.51 -6.90 17.81
C SER A 82 -2.78 -6.53 18.58
N VAL A 83 -2.94 -5.25 18.95
CA VAL A 83 -4.18 -4.77 19.60
C VAL A 83 -5.28 -4.61 18.55
N PHE A 84 -4.93 -4.11 17.36
CA PHE A 84 -5.86 -3.99 16.25
C PHE A 84 -6.48 -5.34 15.90
N GLU A 85 -5.66 -6.38 15.72
CA GLU A 85 -6.12 -7.75 15.44
C GLU A 85 -7.02 -8.31 16.54
N LYS A 86 -6.67 -8.10 17.82
CA LYS A 86 -7.47 -8.60 18.95
C LYS A 86 -8.80 -7.89 19.13
N THR A 87 -8.87 -6.61 18.75
CA THR A 87 -10.10 -5.80 18.81
C THR A 87 -10.91 -5.88 17.53
N ALA A 88 -10.41 -6.57 16.50
CA ALA A 88 -11.06 -6.71 15.20
C ALA A 88 -12.50 -7.28 15.26
N PRO A 89 -12.83 -8.26 16.14
CA PRO A 89 -14.20 -8.78 16.27
C PRO A 89 -15.22 -7.76 16.82
N GLU A 90 -14.75 -6.68 17.44
CA GLU A 90 -15.59 -5.64 18.04
C GLU A 90 -15.83 -4.46 17.08
N ARG A 91 -15.18 -4.47 15.91
CA ARG A 91 -15.25 -3.39 14.91
C ARG A 91 -16.30 -3.69 13.85
N GLU A 92 -16.91 -2.64 13.31
CA GLU A 92 -17.71 -2.76 12.10
C GLU A 92 -16.80 -3.16 10.94
N ASP A 93 -17.14 -4.28 10.29
CA ASP A 93 -16.40 -4.85 9.18
C ASP A 93 -17.37 -5.26 8.07
N SER A 94 -17.87 -4.27 7.36
CA SER A 94 -18.86 -4.46 6.28
C SER A 94 -18.33 -5.33 5.13
N GLU A 95 -17.01 -5.46 4.99
CA GLU A 95 -16.35 -6.29 3.97
C GLU A 95 -16.01 -7.70 4.47
N GLU A 96 -16.23 -7.97 5.76
CA GLU A 96 -15.87 -9.20 6.47
C GLU A 96 -14.36 -9.55 6.37
N ILE A 97 -13.51 -8.55 6.14
CA ILE A 97 -12.06 -8.75 5.95
C ILE A 97 -11.39 -9.14 7.25
N LEU A 98 -11.73 -8.47 8.36
CA LEU A 98 -11.20 -8.78 9.68
C LEU A 98 -11.53 -10.22 10.07
N ALA A 99 -12.77 -10.65 9.81
CA ALA A 99 -13.20 -12.03 10.04
C ALA A 99 -12.49 -13.04 9.11
N LYS A 100 -12.29 -12.69 7.83
CA LYS A 100 -11.60 -13.55 6.84
C LYS A 100 -10.11 -13.70 7.14
N THR A 101 -9.42 -12.63 7.51
CA THR A 101 -8.00 -12.69 7.89
C THR A 101 -7.79 -13.58 9.12
N LEU A 102 -8.65 -13.47 10.14
CA LEU A 102 -8.59 -14.32 11.34
C LEU A 102 -8.83 -15.81 11.03
N THR A 103 -9.73 -16.11 10.09
CA THR A 103 -10.09 -17.50 9.76
C THR A 103 -9.12 -18.15 8.78
N GLN A 104 -8.60 -17.39 7.82
CA GLN A 104 -7.71 -17.90 6.76
C GLN A 104 -6.23 -17.72 7.08
N ASN A 105 -5.85 -16.99 8.14
CA ASN A 105 -4.46 -16.74 8.55
C ASN A 105 -3.55 -16.32 7.36
N SER A 106 -4.09 -15.43 6.51
CA SER A 106 -3.43 -14.91 5.30
C SER A 106 -3.34 -13.40 5.37
N ASP A 107 -2.14 -12.87 5.13
CA ASP A 107 -1.86 -11.43 5.10
C ASP A 107 -2.33 -10.78 3.78
N LEU A 108 -2.76 -11.59 2.80
CA LEU A 108 -3.28 -11.17 1.50
C LEU A 108 -4.15 -12.26 0.86
N ILE A 109 -5.26 -11.87 0.25
CA ILE A 109 -6.19 -12.68 -0.55
C ILE A 109 -6.55 -11.87 -1.81
N SER A 110 -5.96 -12.21 -2.95
CA SER A 110 -6.10 -11.36 -4.15
C SER A 110 -7.55 -11.20 -4.62
N GLY A 111 -7.96 -9.97 -4.86
CA GLY A 111 -9.32 -9.56 -5.25
C GLY A 111 -10.34 -9.54 -4.11
N VAL A 112 -9.90 -9.76 -2.86
CA VAL A 112 -10.76 -9.77 -1.67
C VAL A 112 -10.16 -8.90 -0.56
N TYR A 113 -8.91 -9.19 -0.20
CA TYR A 113 -8.12 -8.48 0.80
C TYR A 113 -6.71 -8.32 0.25
N GLU A 114 -6.36 -7.17 -0.32
CA GLU A 114 -5.03 -6.98 -0.94
C GLU A 114 -3.95 -6.59 0.10
N GLY A 115 -4.18 -6.95 1.37
CA GLY A 115 -3.33 -6.59 2.51
C GLY A 115 -3.73 -5.26 3.15
N GLY A 116 -2.79 -4.68 3.91
CA GLY A 116 -2.92 -3.31 4.44
C GLY A 116 -3.12 -3.22 5.95
N LEU A 117 -3.58 -4.28 6.63
CA LEU A 117 -3.69 -4.32 8.11
C LEU A 117 -2.35 -4.49 8.81
N LYS A 118 -1.37 -5.03 8.08
CA LYS A 118 0.00 -5.24 8.51
C LYS A 118 0.92 -4.27 7.79
N ILE A 119 1.92 -3.76 8.51
CA ILE A 119 2.92 -2.89 7.91
C ILE A 119 4.00 -3.76 7.26
N TRP A 120 4.14 -3.63 5.95
CA TRP A 120 5.08 -4.40 5.15
C TRP A 120 6.53 -3.89 5.31
N GLU A 121 7.52 -4.79 5.22
CA GLU A 121 8.94 -4.46 5.44
C GLU A 121 9.44 -3.36 4.49
N CYS A 122 8.98 -3.37 3.23
CA CYS A 122 9.34 -2.32 2.27
C CYS A 122 8.82 -0.92 2.64
N THR A 123 7.83 -0.80 3.53
CA THR A 123 7.41 0.52 4.04
C THR A 123 8.53 1.12 4.89
N TYR A 124 9.15 0.32 5.75
CA TYR A 124 10.31 0.75 6.56
C TYR A 124 11.52 1.05 5.67
N ASP A 125 11.82 0.22 4.67
CA ASP A 125 12.94 0.47 3.76
C ASP A 125 12.81 1.83 3.05
N LEU A 126 11.58 2.19 2.65
CA LEU A 126 11.28 3.46 1.99
C LEU A 126 11.34 4.64 2.96
N LEU A 127 10.82 4.50 4.18
CA LEU A 127 10.94 5.52 5.23
C LEU A 127 12.42 5.80 5.55
N GLU A 128 13.23 4.76 5.73
CA GLU A 128 14.68 4.90 5.94
C GLU A 128 15.35 5.61 4.77
N TYR A 129 15.04 5.23 3.53
CA TYR A 129 15.60 5.92 2.36
C TYR A 129 15.26 7.41 2.34
N ILE A 130 14.01 7.77 2.67
CA ILE A 130 13.56 9.17 2.71
C ILE A 130 14.24 9.94 3.86
N ASP A 131 14.57 9.28 4.95
CA ASP A 131 15.39 9.87 6.01
C ASP A 131 16.82 10.12 5.53
N ASP A 132 17.47 9.08 5.01
CA ASP A 132 18.85 9.11 4.50
C ASP A 132 19.03 10.18 3.41
N ALA A 133 18.04 10.32 2.52
CA ALA A 133 18.04 11.31 1.45
C ALA A 133 17.72 12.74 1.92
N GLY A 134 17.19 12.91 3.13
CA GLY A 134 16.78 14.22 3.65
C GLY A 134 15.64 14.88 2.88
N GLU A 135 14.81 14.09 2.19
CA GLU A 135 13.76 14.59 1.31
C GLU A 135 12.68 15.35 2.10
N THR A 136 12.22 16.47 1.54
CA THR A 136 11.13 17.27 2.09
C THR A 136 9.98 17.38 1.10
N PHE A 137 8.78 17.58 1.65
CA PHE A 137 7.54 17.58 0.88
C PHE A 137 6.79 18.90 0.99
N ALA A 138 7.46 19.95 1.47
CA ALA A 138 6.91 21.29 1.56
C ALA A 138 6.29 21.74 0.23
N GLY A 139 5.02 22.10 0.25
CA GLY A 139 4.31 22.58 -0.95
C GLY A 139 3.77 21.49 -1.87
N LYS A 140 4.21 20.23 -1.71
CA LYS A 140 3.90 19.13 -2.64
C LYS A 140 2.54 18.50 -2.37
N ARG A 141 1.89 18.04 -3.44
CA ARG A 141 0.74 17.16 -3.41
C ARG A 141 1.20 15.70 -3.57
N VAL A 142 0.81 14.85 -2.63
CA VAL A 142 1.31 13.48 -2.52
C VAL A 142 0.16 12.47 -2.58
N LEU A 143 0.39 11.35 -3.25
CA LEU A 143 -0.49 10.17 -3.22
C LEU A 143 0.24 9.02 -2.52
N ASP A 144 -0.37 8.43 -1.50
CA ASP A 144 0.05 7.16 -0.92
C ASP A 144 -0.83 6.05 -1.51
N LEU A 145 -0.30 5.31 -2.49
CA LEU A 145 -1.04 4.34 -3.32
C LEU A 145 -0.79 2.91 -2.84
N GLY A 146 -1.86 2.23 -2.42
CA GLY A 146 -1.76 0.99 -1.64
C GLY A 146 -1.25 1.30 -0.23
N CYS A 147 -1.89 2.25 0.45
CA CYS A 147 -1.32 2.90 1.62
C CYS A 147 -1.30 2.04 2.89
N GLY A 148 -2.20 1.06 3.04
CA GLY A 148 -2.33 0.28 4.28
C GLY A 148 -2.43 1.18 5.51
N ALA A 149 -1.47 1.07 6.43
CA ALA A 149 -1.38 1.91 7.62
C ALA A 149 -1.16 3.42 7.35
N GLY A 150 -0.83 3.84 6.13
CA GLY A 150 -0.70 5.23 5.71
C GLY A 150 0.58 5.93 6.15
N LEU A 151 1.61 5.19 6.57
CA LEU A 151 2.81 5.78 7.16
C LEU A 151 3.58 6.71 6.21
N LEU A 152 3.60 6.40 4.91
CA LEU A 152 4.32 7.20 3.91
C LEU A 152 3.61 8.54 3.69
N GLY A 153 2.29 8.52 3.55
CA GLY A 153 1.48 9.73 3.47
C GLY A 153 1.48 10.55 4.77
N ILE A 154 1.48 9.90 5.94
CA ILE A 154 1.61 10.60 7.24
C ILE A 154 2.97 11.29 7.35
N LEU A 155 4.05 10.61 6.95
CA LEU A 155 5.36 11.26 6.89
C LEU A 155 5.34 12.46 5.95
N ALA A 156 4.68 12.33 4.80
CA ALA A 156 4.52 13.43 3.84
C ALA A 156 3.85 14.65 4.48
N LEU A 157 2.75 14.45 5.22
CA LEU A 157 2.07 15.51 5.97
C LEU A 157 3.00 16.18 6.99
N LYS A 158 3.71 15.38 7.80
CA LYS A 158 4.65 15.88 8.83
C LYS A 158 5.84 16.64 8.24
N ARG A 159 6.21 16.33 7.00
CA ARG A 159 7.29 17.00 6.24
C ARG A 159 6.78 18.05 5.25
N GLY A 160 5.56 18.56 5.46
CA GLY A 160 5.06 19.80 4.85
C GLY A 160 4.23 19.65 3.57
N ALA A 161 3.81 18.43 3.20
CA ALA A 161 2.92 18.22 2.06
C ALA A 161 1.64 19.05 2.21
N THR A 162 1.22 19.73 1.14
CA THR A 162 0.02 20.59 1.15
C THR A 162 -1.27 19.77 1.11
N LYS A 163 -1.26 18.68 0.34
CA LYS A 163 -2.36 17.74 0.21
C LYS A 163 -1.81 16.32 0.13
N VAL A 164 -2.41 15.38 0.86
CA VAL A 164 -2.07 13.96 0.79
C VAL A 164 -3.34 13.14 0.56
N ASP A 165 -3.39 12.43 -0.56
CA ASP A 165 -4.46 11.49 -0.85
C ASP A 165 -3.97 10.07 -0.52
N PHE A 166 -4.78 9.31 0.23
CA PHE A 166 -4.51 7.95 0.67
C PHE A 166 -5.45 7.01 -0.09
N GLN A 167 -4.89 6.00 -0.74
CA GLN A 167 -5.67 5.02 -1.48
C GLN A 167 -5.30 3.59 -1.07
N ASP A 168 -6.30 2.78 -0.76
CA ASP A 168 -6.15 1.34 -0.53
C ASP A 168 -7.21 0.54 -1.32
N TYR A 169 -7.07 -0.77 -1.47
CA TYR A 169 -8.12 -1.59 -2.06
C TYR A 169 -9.33 -1.68 -1.12
N ASN A 170 -9.08 -1.80 0.19
CA ASN A 170 -10.10 -2.13 1.18
C ASN A 170 -10.63 -0.90 1.91
N SER A 171 -11.97 -0.78 2.02
CA SER A 171 -12.64 0.31 2.73
C SER A 171 -12.40 0.16 4.23
N THR A 172 -12.45 -1.08 4.74
CA THR A 172 -12.13 -1.37 6.14
C THR A 172 -10.71 -0.91 6.50
N VAL A 173 -9.73 -1.08 5.59
CA VAL A 173 -8.35 -0.61 5.83
C VAL A 173 -8.31 0.91 5.94
N ILE A 174 -8.93 1.63 5.00
CA ILE A 174 -9.00 3.09 5.04
C ILE A 174 -9.68 3.59 6.32
N GLU A 175 -10.88 3.11 6.61
CA GLU A 175 -11.73 3.62 7.69
C GLU A 175 -11.21 3.25 9.08
N GLN A 176 -10.73 2.02 9.26
CA GLN A 176 -10.40 1.48 10.58
C GLN A 176 -8.91 1.60 10.93
N LEU A 177 -8.03 1.81 9.94
CA LEU A 177 -6.59 1.86 10.16
C LEU A 177 -5.96 3.15 9.63
N THR A 178 -6.08 3.44 8.33
CA THR A 178 -5.41 4.59 7.71
C THR A 178 -5.89 5.90 8.33
N VAL A 179 -7.20 6.10 8.42
CA VAL A 179 -7.82 7.30 8.98
C VAL A 179 -7.42 7.48 10.45
N PRO A 180 -7.62 6.51 11.36
CA PRO A 180 -7.13 6.61 12.74
C PRO A 180 -5.64 6.93 12.86
N ASN A 181 -4.77 6.32 12.04
CA ASN A 181 -3.34 6.62 12.05
C ASN A 181 -3.06 8.06 11.65
N VAL A 182 -3.74 8.57 10.63
CA VAL A 182 -3.63 9.98 10.22
C VAL A 182 -4.06 10.90 11.38
N PHE A 183 -5.16 10.59 12.06
CA PHE A 183 -5.63 11.35 13.24
C PHE A 183 -4.66 11.31 14.43
N LEU A 184 -4.03 10.17 14.70
CA LEU A 184 -3.03 10.02 15.76
C LEU A 184 -1.82 10.94 15.56
N ASN A 185 -1.53 11.31 14.31
CA ASN A 185 -0.36 12.11 13.93
C ASN A 185 -0.66 13.60 13.76
N CYS A 186 -1.92 14.02 13.93
CA CYS A 186 -2.29 15.42 13.99
C CYS A 186 -1.56 16.08 15.15
N GLU A 187 -0.68 17.03 14.86
CA GLU A 187 -0.14 17.88 15.91
C GLU A 187 -1.23 18.85 16.37
N GLU A 188 -1.34 19.02 17.68
CA GLU A 188 -1.98 20.21 18.22
C GLU A 188 -1.06 21.38 17.86
N ASP A 189 -1.55 22.35 17.08
CA ASP A 189 -0.91 23.67 16.89
C ASP A 189 -0.89 24.39 18.26
N ASP A 190 -0.12 23.87 19.20
CA ASP A 190 0.00 24.42 20.54
C ASP A 190 1.12 25.45 20.48
N GLU A 191 0.76 26.67 20.07
CA GLU A 191 1.64 27.86 20.09
C GLU A 191 2.16 28.19 21.51
N ASN A 192 1.78 27.43 22.55
CA ASN A 192 2.23 27.60 23.94
C ASN A 192 2.89 26.33 24.52
N LYS A 193 4.04 25.91 24.01
CA LYS A 193 4.90 24.95 24.73
C LYS A 193 5.69 25.66 25.84
N GLU A 194 5.03 25.97 26.97
CA GLU A 194 5.73 26.04 28.24
C GLU A 194 6.11 24.61 28.68
N LYS A 195 7.39 24.44 29.05
CA LYS A 195 7.99 23.19 29.49
C LYS A 195 7.25 22.62 30.70
N SER A 196 6.35 21.66 30.50
CA SER A 196 5.85 20.81 31.59
C SER A 196 6.32 19.36 31.37
N SER A 197 7.19 18.91 32.26
CA SER A 197 7.68 17.55 32.39
C SER A 197 6.61 16.65 33.01
N ARG A 198 5.53 16.38 32.25
CA ARG A 198 4.51 15.39 32.63
C ARG A 198 4.41 14.31 31.55
N PRO A 199 4.17 13.04 31.93
CA PRO A 199 4.01 11.95 30.98
C PRO A 199 2.77 12.20 30.10
N PRO A 200 2.72 11.66 28.87
CA PRO A 200 1.65 11.97 27.92
C PRO A 200 0.32 11.36 28.40
N SER A 201 -0.48 12.13 29.11
CA SER A 201 -1.87 11.78 29.38
C SER A 201 -2.70 12.05 28.12
N LYS A 202 -3.23 10.97 27.53
CA LYS A 202 -4.31 10.91 26.50
C LYS A 202 -4.68 12.26 25.88
N ARG A 203 -3.93 12.67 24.85
CA ARG A 203 -4.12 13.94 24.14
C ARG A 203 -5.31 13.83 23.19
N LYS A 204 -6.31 14.69 23.36
CA LYS A 204 -7.41 14.88 22.41
C LYS A 204 -7.06 16.08 21.56
N ALA A 205 -6.79 15.87 20.28
CA ALA A 205 -6.64 16.97 19.34
C ALA A 205 -7.89 17.88 19.42
N PRO A 206 -7.74 19.22 19.54
CA PRO A 206 -8.86 20.14 19.42
C PRO A 206 -9.56 19.92 18.07
N LEU A 207 -10.90 19.92 18.05
CA LEU A 207 -11.72 19.74 16.82
C LEU A 207 -11.18 20.56 15.62
N ASN A 208 -10.70 21.77 15.87
CA ASN A 208 -10.20 22.70 14.85
C ASN A 208 -8.90 22.23 14.15
N ALA A 209 -8.04 21.47 14.84
CA ALA A 209 -6.83 20.91 14.24
C ALA A 209 -7.17 19.70 13.36
N SER A 210 -8.17 18.91 13.78
CA SER A 210 -8.73 17.83 12.99
C SER A 210 -9.37 18.33 11.70
N GLU A 211 -10.19 19.38 11.73
CA GLU A 211 -10.83 19.97 10.54
C GLU A 211 -9.80 20.45 9.49
N LYS A 212 -8.74 21.14 9.91
CA LYS A 212 -7.67 21.56 8.98
C LYS A 212 -6.95 20.39 8.33
N LEU A 213 -6.82 19.27 9.05
CA LEU A 213 -6.17 18.08 8.51
C LEU A 213 -7.08 17.33 7.54
N LEU A 214 -8.40 17.33 7.79
CA LEU A 214 -9.40 16.82 6.85
C LEU A 214 -9.32 17.55 5.51
N ASP A 215 -9.15 18.87 5.51
CA ASP A 215 -8.99 19.65 4.27
C ASP A 215 -7.72 19.28 3.49
N ARG A 216 -6.69 18.82 4.19
CA ARG A 216 -5.39 18.42 3.62
C ARG A 216 -5.31 16.94 3.24
N CYS A 217 -6.31 16.14 3.58
CA CYS A 217 -6.30 14.71 3.29
C CYS A 217 -7.44 14.32 2.33
N GLY A 218 -7.25 13.25 1.57
CA GLY A 218 -8.31 12.57 0.84
C GLY A 218 -8.18 11.06 1.06
N PHE A 219 -9.30 10.35 1.14
CA PHE A 219 -9.31 8.93 1.51
C PHE A 219 -10.13 8.16 0.49
N PHE A 220 -9.51 7.16 -0.14
CA PHE A 220 -10.11 6.42 -1.25
C PHE A 220 -9.92 4.93 -1.02
N SER A 221 -10.97 4.15 -1.28
CA SER A 221 -10.83 2.69 -1.39
C SER A 221 -11.28 2.20 -2.76
N GLY A 222 -10.85 1.00 -3.16
CA GLY A 222 -11.30 0.29 -4.37
C GLY A 222 -10.20 -0.09 -5.36
N ASP A 223 -10.59 -0.74 -6.47
CA ASP A 223 -9.66 -1.11 -7.54
C ASP A 223 -9.01 0.11 -8.20
N TRP A 224 -7.73 0.01 -8.58
CA TRP A 224 -6.98 1.11 -9.18
C TRP A 224 -7.60 1.66 -10.47
N ASN A 225 -8.23 0.84 -11.33
CA ASN A 225 -8.90 1.39 -12.52
C ASN A 225 -10.17 2.15 -12.14
N SER A 226 -10.91 1.69 -11.13
CA SER A 226 -12.09 2.40 -10.65
C SER A 226 -11.69 3.70 -9.93
N PHE A 227 -10.63 3.66 -9.13
CA PHE A 227 -10.02 4.83 -8.49
C PHE A 227 -9.58 5.85 -9.53
N LEU A 228 -8.86 5.42 -10.58
CA LEU A 228 -8.44 6.30 -11.66
C LEU A 228 -9.64 6.99 -12.33
N ARG A 229 -10.72 6.26 -12.63
CA ARG A 229 -11.95 6.85 -13.18
C ARG A 229 -12.58 7.86 -12.23
N LEU A 230 -12.62 7.57 -10.93
CA LEU A 230 -13.12 8.51 -9.91
C LEU A 230 -12.30 9.80 -9.94
N MET A 231 -10.97 9.70 -10.04
CA MET A 231 -10.08 10.86 -10.08
C MET A 231 -10.19 11.64 -11.39
N GLN A 232 -10.37 10.97 -12.53
CA GLN A 232 -10.62 11.59 -13.83
C GLN A 232 -11.93 12.40 -13.87
N ASN A 233 -12.91 12.05 -13.03
CA ASN A 233 -14.15 12.82 -12.90
C ASN A 233 -13.97 14.12 -12.09
N LYS A 234 -12.86 14.29 -11.37
CA LYS A 234 -12.56 15.54 -10.65
C LYS A 234 -12.05 16.60 -11.63
N THR A 235 -12.53 17.82 -11.47
CA THR A 235 -12.15 18.97 -12.32
C THR A 235 -11.55 20.08 -11.47
N PRO A 236 -10.28 20.47 -11.67
CA PRO A 236 -9.32 19.88 -12.62
C PRO A 236 -8.89 18.46 -12.20
N LEU A 237 -8.38 17.69 -13.17
CA LEU A 237 -7.78 16.37 -12.90
C LEU A 237 -6.62 16.54 -11.92
N PRO A 238 -6.63 15.85 -10.77
CA PRO A 238 -5.55 15.94 -9.79
C PRO A 238 -4.24 15.38 -10.36
N LYS A 239 -3.15 16.12 -10.16
CA LYS A 239 -1.77 15.70 -10.42
C LYS A 239 -0.98 15.68 -9.12
N TYR A 240 -0.08 14.71 -8.99
CA TYR A 240 0.75 14.53 -7.80
C TYR A 240 2.22 14.75 -8.14
N ASP A 241 2.89 15.56 -7.32
CA ASP A 241 4.35 15.72 -7.39
C ASP A 241 5.05 14.43 -6.96
N ILE A 242 4.43 13.69 -6.04
CA ILE A 242 4.96 12.44 -5.50
C ILE A 242 3.87 11.39 -5.42
N ILE A 243 4.18 10.19 -5.90
CA ILE A 243 3.41 8.98 -5.60
C ILE A 243 4.29 8.04 -4.80
N PHE A 244 3.89 7.76 -3.57
CA PHE A 244 4.46 6.70 -2.76
C PHE A 244 3.71 5.39 -3.00
N THR A 245 4.44 4.29 -3.06
CA THR A 245 3.83 2.97 -3.10
C THR A 245 4.81 1.92 -2.58
N SER A 246 4.31 0.95 -1.80
CA SER A 246 5.13 -0.07 -1.17
C SER A 246 4.49 -1.45 -1.32
N GLU A 247 5.26 -2.42 -1.81
CA GLU A 247 4.83 -3.80 -2.07
C GLU A 247 3.57 -3.90 -2.95
N THR A 248 3.44 -3.09 -4.00
CA THR A 248 2.26 -3.07 -4.89
C THR A 248 2.44 -3.79 -6.22
N ILE A 249 3.62 -4.38 -6.46
CA ILE A 249 3.95 -5.10 -7.71
C ILE A 249 4.09 -6.62 -7.51
N TYR A 250 3.42 -7.18 -6.50
CA TYR A 250 3.46 -8.62 -6.22
C TYR A 250 2.67 -9.46 -7.22
N ASN A 251 1.68 -8.88 -7.91
CA ASN A 251 0.84 -9.57 -8.88
C ASN A 251 0.92 -8.90 -10.26
N THR A 252 1.36 -9.66 -11.28
CA THR A 252 1.55 -9.14 -12.64
C THR A 252 0.24 -8.75 -13.33
N ASP A 253 -0.89 -9.31 -12.91
CA ASP A 253 -2.22 -8.96 -13.43
C ASP A 253 -2.54 -7.47 -13.27
N TYR A 254 -2.00 -6.84 -12.23
CA TYR A 254 -2.31 -5.45 -11.87
C TYR A 254 -1.26 -4.44 -12.35
N TYR A 255 -0.23 -4.88 -13.07
CA TYR A 255 0.81 -3.95 -13.57
C TYR A 255 0.23 -2.88 -14.49
N SER A 256 -0.75 -3.25 -15.32
CA SER A 256 -1.41 -2.32 -16.23
C SER A 256 -2.22 -1.26 -15.47
N SER A 257 -3.03 -1.66 -14.49
CA SER A 257 -3.84 -0.71 -13.71
C SER A 257 -2.97 0.23 -12.86
N LEU A 258 -1.92 -0.31 -12.23
CA LEU A 258 -0.93 0.49 -11.49
C LEU A 258 -0.23 1.51 -12.40
N HIS A 259 0.26 1.07 -13.55
CA HIS A 259 0.94 1.92 -14.51
C HIS A 259 0.04 3.03 -15.07
N ASN A 260 -1.24 2.74 -15.31
CA ASN A 260 -2.22 3.74 -15.76
C ASN A 260 -2.45 4.83 -14.71
N VAL A 261 -2.49 4.47 -13.42
CA VAL A 261 -2.56 5.46 -12.33
C VAL A 261 -1.34 6.38 -12.38
N PHE A 262 -0.13 5.85 -12.58
CA PHE A 262 1.06 6.67 -12.72
C PHE A 262 0.99 7.60 -13.94
N CYS A 263 0.60 7.10 -15.11
CA CYS A 263 0.48 7.89 -16.35
C CYS A 263 -0.44 9.11 -16.15
N ASP A 264 -1.61 8.87 -15.57
CA ASP A 264 -2.68 9.86 -15.57
C ASP A 264 -2.61 10.79 -14.35
N LEU A 265 -2.07 10.33 -13.22
CA LEU A 265 -2.09 11.12 -11.98
C LEU A 265 -0.72 11.67 -11.59
N LEU A 266 0.40 11.19 -12.13
CA LEU A 266 1.71 11.82 -11.87
C LEU A 266 1.82 13.16 -12.61
N ASP A 267 2.36 14.16 -11.94
CA ASP A 267 2.78 15.42 -12.57
C ASP A 267 3.92 15.18 -13.57
N GLU A 268 4.05 16.03 -14.59
CA GLU A 268 5.11 15.92 -15.61
C GLU A 268 6.53 15.90 -15.01
N ASN A 269 6.73 16.62 -13.90
CA ASN A 269 7.99 16.65 -13.15
C ASN A 269 7.95 15.80 -11.88
N GLY A 270 6.87 15.04 -11.69
CA GLY A 270 6.66 14.21 -10.52
C GLY A 270 7.56 12.99 -10.47
N ILE A 271 7.60 12.35 -9.31
CA ILE A 271 8.36 11.14 -9.04
C ILE A 271 7.50 10.10 -8.32
N VAL A 272 7.56 8.85 -8.78
CA VAL A 272 7.04 7.71 -8.02
C VAL A 272 8.20 7.13 -7.21
N TYR A 273 8.01 6.93 -5.91
CA TYR A 273 8.89 6.09 -5.11
C TYR A 273 8.21 4.75 -4.86
N LEU A 274 8.82 3.68 -5.34
CA LEU A 274 8.35 2.31 -5.21
C LEU A 274 9.36 1.52 -4.37
N ALA A 275 8.90 0.94 -3.27
CA ALA A 275 9.66 -0.06 -2.52
C ALA A 275 9.05 -1.45 -2.71
N THR A 276 9.89 -2.45 -3.01
CA THR A 276 9.42 -3.78 -3.41
C THR A 276 10.45 -4.86 -3.14
N LYS A 277 9.98 -6.09 -2.94
CA LYS A 277 10.84 -7.29 -2.99
C LYS A 277 11.31 -7.55 -4.42
N SER A 278 12.48 -8.18 -4.58
CA SER A 278 12.97 -8.61 -5.90
C SER A 278 12.00 -9.61 -6.55
N HIS A 279 11.40 -10.49 -5.75
CA HIS A 279 10.46 -11.50 -6.21
C HIS A 279 9.43 -11.87 -5.12
N TYR A 280 8.19 -12.12 -5.55
CA TYR A 280 7.10 -12.62 -4.72
C TYR A 280 6.74 -14.05 -5.11
N PHE A 281 7.12 -15.02 -4.29
CA PHE A 281 6.80 -16.43 -4.52
C PHE A 281 5.28 -16.66 -4.45
N GLY A 282 4.76 -17.55 -5.30
CA GLY A 282 3.32 -17.85 -5.40
C GLY A 282 2.62 -17.00 -6.46
N VAL A 283 2.43 -15.71 -6.18
CA VAL A 283 1.79 -14.72 -7.10
C VAL A 283 2.64 -14.35 -8.30
N GLY A 284 3.97 -14.50 -8.19
CA GLY A 284 4.89 -14.46 -9.33
C GLY A 284 5.40 -13.08 -9.73
N GLY A 285 4.95 -11.98 -9.12
CA GLY A 285 5.44 -10.63 -9.41
C GLY A 285 6.83 -10.32 -8.84
N GLY A 286 7.24 -9.06 -8.96
CA GLY A 286 8.54 -8.55 -8.51
C GLY A 286 9.19 -7.58 -9.48
N LEU A 287 10.27 -6.94 -9.01
CA LEU A 287 10.89 -5.80 -9.68
C LEU A 287 11.30 -6.10 -11.12
N HIS A 288 12.01 -7.20 -11.37
CA HIS A 288 12.51 -7.55 -12.71
C HIS A 288 11.38 -7.67 -13.76
N LEU A 289 10.25 -8.26 -13.37
CA LEU A 289 9.10 -8.38 -14.28
C LEU A 289 8.43 -7.03 -14.50
N PHE A 290 8.38 -6.20 -13.47
CA PHE A 290 7.81 -4.85 -13.56
C PHE A 290 8.69 -3.93 -14.43
N GLU A 291 10.02 -4.03 -14.32
CA GLU A 291 10.97 -3.32 -15.20
C GLU A 291 10.74 -3.67 -16.66
N LYS A 292 10.68 -4.96 -17.00
CA LYS A 292 10.36 -5.40 -18.37
C LYS A 292 9.02 -4.88 -18.85
N PHE A 293 8.02 -4.82 -17.97
CA PHE A 293 6.72 -4.24 -18.30
C PHE A 293 6.82 -2.74 -18.60
N VAL A 294 7.51 -1.97 -17.75
CA VAL A 294 7.70 -0.52 -17.93
C VAL A 294 8.55 -0.22 -19.18
N GLU A 295 9.60 -0.98 -19.44
CA GLU A 295 10.44 -0.86 -20.64
C GLU A 295 9.63 -1.05 -21.93
N ARG A 296 8.73 -2.04 -21.96
CA ARG A 296 7.85 -2.31 -23.11
C ARG A 296 6.85 -1.19 -23.36
N ASN A 297 6.30 -0.60 -22.29
CA ASN A 297 5.36 0.51 -22.41
C ASN A 297 6.06 1.83 -22.78
N ASN A 298 7.36 1.95 -22.48
CA ASN A 298 8.22 3.06 -22.91
C ASN A 298 7.74 4.47 -22.47
N VAL A 299 7.00 4.56 -21.36
CA VAL A 299 6.53 5.84 -20.79
C VAL A 299 7.43 6.32 -19.65
N PHE A 300 7.78 5.42 -18.73
CA PHE A 300 8.61 5.73 -17.57
C PHE A 300 10.02 5.17 -17.71
N GLN A 301 10.96 5.81 -17.01
CA GLN A 301 12.26 5.23 -16.71
C GLN A 301 12.33 4.86 -15.23
N ILE A 302 12.99 3.75 -14.91
CA ILE A 302 13.20 3.29 -13.54
C ILE A 302 14.65 3.56 -13.14
N ARG A 303 14.86 4.09 -11.94
CA ARG A 303 16.18 4.29 -11.34
C ARG A 303 16.25 3.61 -9.97
N TYR A 304 17.31 2.85 -9.75
CA TYR A 304 17.61 2.24 -8.44
C TYR A 304 18.10 3.29 -7.45
N LEU A 305 17.53 3.26 -6.24
CA LEU A 305 17.84 4.21 -5.18
C LEU A 305 18.51 3.54 -3.97
N LYS A 306 18.01 2.39 -3.53
CA LYS A 306 18.56 1.61 -2.40
C LYS A 306 18.32 0.11 -2.61
N ASP A 307 19.32 -0.71 -2.33
CA ASP A 307 19.20 -2.16 -2.23
C ASP A 307 19.25 -2.57 -0.75
N VAL A 308 18.40 -3.51 -0.34
CA VAL A 308 18.36 -4.05 1.02
C VAL A 308 18.51 -5.56 0.96
N GLU A 309 19.57 -6.07 1.60
CA GLU A 309 19.95 -7.50 1.55
C GLU A 309 19.62 -8.28 2.83
N GLN A 310 18.85 -7.69 3.74
CA GLN A 310 18.44 -8.35 4.99
C GLN A 310 17.26 -9.27 4.73
N GLY A 311 17.53 -10.57 4.52
CA GLY A 311 16.50 -11.56 4.20
C GLY A 311 16.30 -11.74 2.70
N LEU A 312 15.06 -11.74 2.22
CA LEU A 312 14.81 -11.65 0.77
C LEU A 312 15.26 -10.29 0.27
N LYS A 313 15.93 -10.24 -0.88
CA LYS A 313 16.41 -8.99 -1.47
C LYS A 313 15.23 -8.05 -1.75
N ARG A 314 15.37 -6.79 -1.35
CA ARG A 314 14.39 -5.71 -1.54
C ARG A 314 15.06 -4.49 -2.14
N HIS A 315 14.26 -3.63 -2.73
CA HIS A 315 14.70 -2.47 -3.48
C HIS A 315 13.80 -1.27 -3.22
N VAL A 316 14.42 -0.10 -3.17
CA VAL A 316 13.75 1.18 -3.38
C VAL A 316 14.16 1.69 -4.74
N VAL A 317 13.18 1.97 -5.59
CA VAL A 317 13.37 2.53 -6.93
C VAL A 317 12.51 3.76 -7.13
N SER A 318 12.90 4.63 -8.07
CA SER A 318 12.06 5.72 -8.53
C SER A 318 11.62 5.54 -9.97
N LEU A 319 10.41 6.02 -10.29
CA LEU A 319 9.94 6.17 -11.66
C LEU A 319 9.68 7.65 -11.98
N THR A 320 10.13 8.08 -13.15
CA THR A 320 9.82 9.41 -13.72
C THR A 320 9.46 9.25 -15.19
N PHE A 321 8.73 10.20 -15.77
CA PHE A 321 8.50 10.21 -17.21
C PHE A 321 9.84 10.21 -17.97
N LYS A 322 9.90 9.48 -19.09
CA LYS A 322 11.01 9.58 -20.03
C LYS A 322 10.98 10.97 -20.67
N LYS A 323 12.14 11.62 -20.71
CA LYS A 323 12.35 12.88 -21.42
C LYS A 323 12.81 12.62 -22.84
#